data_AF-A0A9J6GJB8-F1
#
_entry.id   AF-A0A9J6GJB8-F1
#
_cell.length_a   1.000
_cell.length_b   1.000
_cell.length_c   1.000
_cell.angle_alpha   90.00
_cell.angle_beta   90.00
_cell.angle_gamma   90.00
#
_symmetry.space_group_name_H-M   'P 1'
#
loop_
_entity.id
_entity.type
_entity.pdbx_description
1 polymer ?
#
loop_
_entity_poly.entity_id
_entity_poly.type
_entity_poly.pdbx_seq_one_letter_code
_entity_poly.pdbx_strand_id
1 'polypeptide(L)'
;MKNASYHSRCLETAPTMSSRKPYLLAWLTSKGIPRNATMTKNQLLELVAPVKDQFVKFRVDVAAEKAGCVVLRLPPYYCEFNPVEVIWAQMNGEVARLNTDFKIDSVRKLLITEAEYVSPNNWAKAVEHVIGIEDRCREVRGFSDHVEPIIISLGEEDDDSCGSADDDLSGIEQME
;
A
#
# COMPACT_ATOMS: atom_id res chain seq x y z
N MET A 1 4.83 6.75 -3.17
CA MET A 1 5.64 6.06 -2.15
C MET A 1 5.98 4.63 -2.57
N LYS A 2 7.22 4.20 -2.32
CA LYS A 2 7.70 2.83 -2.60
C LYS A 2 7.10 1.85 -1.59
N ASN A 3 6.58 0.72 -2.06
CA ASN A 3 6.16 -0.37 -1.19
C ASN A 3 7.40 -1.08 -0.63
N ALA A 4 7.81 -0.73 0.59
CA ALA A 4 8.88 -1.43 1.30
C ALA A 4 8.32 -2.46 2.27
N SER A 5 8.93 -3.65 2.31
CA SER A 5 8.43 -4.81 3.06
C SER A 5 8.18 -4.57 4.56
N TYR A 6 8.84 -3.56 5.15
CA TYR A 6 8.65 -3.21 6.56
C TYR A 6 7.35 -2.43 6.85
N HIS A 7 6.72 -1.79 5.85
CA HIS A 7 5.44 -1.07 6.04
C HIS A 7 4.24 -2.00 6.28
N SER A 8 4.41 -3.30 6.01
CA SER A 8 3.36 -4.31 6.10
C SER A 8 3.71 -5.42 7.11
N ARG A 9 4.53 -5.11 8.13
CA ARG A 9 4.88 -6.07 9.20
C ARG A 9 3.63 -6.44 10.01
N CYS A 10 3.16 -7.67 9.84
CA CYS A 10 2.06 -8.24 10.62
C CYS A 10 2.54 -8.65 12.03
N LEU A 11 1.68 -8.46 13.04
CA LEU A 11 1.86 -8.98 14.40
C LEU A 11 1.61 -10.48 14.45
N GLU A 12 0.60 -10.93 13.72
CA GLU A 12 0.29 -12.33 13.51
C GLU A 12 0.18 -12.56 12.00
N THR A 13 0.95 -13.52 11.48
CA THR A 13 0.86 -13.92 10.08
C THR A 13 -0.18 -15.02 9.94
N ALA A 14 -1.09 -14.84 8.99
CA ALA A 14 -2.00 -15.90 8.59
C ALA A 14 -1.19 -17.08 8.01
N PRO A 15 -1.64 -18.33 8.20
CA PRO A 15 -1.02 -19.48 7.57
C PRO A 15 -0.99 -19.37 6.05
N THR A 16 0.11 -19.80 5.44
CA THR A 16 0.38 -19.80 4.00
C THR A 16 0.50 -21.22 3.44
N MET A 17 0.63 -21.38 2.13
CA MET A 17 0.91 -22.67 1.48
C MET A 17 2.17 -23.36 2.05
N SER A 18 3.17 -22.60 2.51
CA SER A 18 4.38 -23.14 3.15
C SER A 18 4.18 -23.56 4.62
N SER A 19 3.07 -23.17 5.25
CA SER A 19 2.78 -23.50 6.65
C SER A 19 2.55 -25.00 6.87
N ARG A 20 3.00 -25.50 8.02
CA ARG A 20 2.81 -26.91 8.40
C ARG A 20 1.38 -27.15 8.89
N LYS A 21 0.82 -28.33 8.61
CA LYS A 21 -0.54 -28.72 9.02
C LYS A 21 -0.83 -28.49 10.52
N PRO A 22 0.07 -28.81 11.47
CA PRO A 22 -0.17 -28.54 12.89
C PRO A 22 -0.33 -27.04 13.21
N TYR A 23 0.40 -26.16 12.52
CA TYR A 23 0.28 -24.71 12.68
C TYR A 23 -1.06 -24.19 12.15
N LEU A 24 -1.46 -24.63 10.95
CA LEU A 24 -2.78 -24.35 10.37
C LEU A 24 -3.92 -24.72 11.32
N LEU A 25 -3.83 -25.91 11.91
CA LEU A 25 -4.74 -26.34 12.95
C LEU A 25 -4.68 -25.34 14.11
N ALA A 26 -3.56 -25.20 14.81
CA ALA A 26 -3.44 -24.32 15.98
C ALA A 26 -4.00 -22.91 15.73
N TRP A 27 -3.74 -22.34 14.56
CA TRP A 27 -4.27 -21.04 14.14
C TRP A 27 -5.80 -21.03 13.99
N LEU A 28 -6.39 -22.00 13.27
CA LEU A 28 -7.85 -22.09 13.15
C LEU A 28 -8.55 -22.24 14.52
N THR A 29 -7.93 -22.99 15.46
CA THR A 29 -8.45 -23.08 16.84
C THR A 29 -8.34 -21.76 17.58
N SER A 30 -7.21 -21.04 17.49
CA SER A 30 -7.06 -19.77 18.20
C SER A 30 -8.04 -18.71 17.71
N LYS A 31 -8.50 -18.81 16.45
CA LYS A 31 -9.53 -17.94 15.86
C LYS A 31 -10.97 -18.44 16.04
N GLY A 32 -11.17 -19.60 16.66
CA GLY A 32 -12.51 -20.16 16.90
C GLY A 32 -13.22 -20.66 15.64
N ILE A 33 -12.48 -20.95 14.56
CA ILE A 33 -13.06 -21.42 13.29
C ILE A 33 -13.31 -22.94 13.38
N PRO A 34 -14.55 -23.42 13.13
CA PRO A 34 -14.86 -24.84 13.11
C PRO A 34 -13.99 -25.58 12.10
N ARG A 35 -13.43 -26.73 12.50
CA ARG A 35 -12.56 -27.54 11.66
C ARG A 35 -12.79 -29.02 11.91
N ASN A 36 -12.54 -29.83 10.90
CA ASN A 36 -12.50 -31.29 11.04
C ASN A 36 -11.03 -31.77 11.11
N ALA A 37 -10.70 -32.57 12.11
CA ALA A 37 -9.32 -33.07 12.32
C ALA A 37 -8.82 -33.94 11.14
N THR A 38 -9.73 -34.52 10.37
CA THR A 38 -9.45 -35.36 9.19
C THR A 38 -9.14 -34.55 7.93
N MET A 39 -9.35 -33.22 7.93
CA MET A 39 -9.15 -32.38 6.74
C MET A 39 -7.70 -32.41 6.24
N THR A 40 -7.55 -32.37 4.92
CA THR A 40 -6.23 -32.24 4.27
C THR A 40 -5.69 -30.82 4.44
N LYS A 41 -4.39 -30.62 4.17
CA LYS A 41 -3.77 -29.29 4.26
C LYS A 41 -4.47 -28.28 3.35
N ASN A 42 -4.84 -28.68 2.13
CA ASN A 42 -5.51 -27.80 1.17
C ASN A 42 -6.90 -27.38 1.66
N GLN A 43 -7.69 -28.32 2.20
CA GLN A 43 -9.00 -28.01 2.78
C GLN A 43 -8.90 -27.06 3.99
N LEU A 44 -7.84 -27.17 4.80
CA LEU A 44 -7.60 -26.20 5.88
C LEU A 44 -7.23 -24.82 5.36
N LEU A 45 -6.50 -24.73 4.24
CA LEU A 45 -6.15 -23.46 3.60
C LEU A 45 -7.36 -22.80 2.93
N GLU A 46 -8.28 -23.57 2.36
CA GLU A 46 -9.56 -23.06 1.85
C GLU A 46 -10.40 -22.40 2.95
N LEU A 47 -10.37 -22.93 4.18
CA LEU A 47 -11.01 -22.28 5.33
C LEU A 47 -10.31 -21.00 5.77
N VAL A 48 -8.99 -20.91 5.59
CA VAL A 48 -8.19 -19.73 5.95
C VAL A 48 -8.35 -18.61 4.92
N ALA A 49 -8.46 -18.94 3.63
CA ALA A 49 -8.47 -17.98 2.53
C ALA A 49 -9.48 -16.81 2.70
N PRO A 50 -10.77 -17.04 3.03
CA PRO A 50 -11.75 -15.95 3.15
C PRO A 50 -11.67 -15.17 4.47
N VAL A 51 -10.99 -15.70 5.48
CA VAL A 51 -10.96 -15.11 6.84
C VAL A 51 -9.60 -14.52 7.18
N LYS A 52 -8.54 -14.85 6.45
CA LYS A 52 -7.16 -14.44 6.74
C LYS A 52 -7.07 -12.93 6.95
N ASP A 53 -7.69 -12.15 6.08
CA ASP A 53 -7.56 -10.69 6.05
C ASP A 53 -8.22 -10.03 7.26
N GLN A 54 -9.24 -10.68 7.85
CA GLN A 54 -9.90 -10.20 9.08
C GLN A 54 -8.99 -10.32 10.31
N PHE A 55 -8.02 -11.23 10.26
CA PHE A 55 -7.12 -11.51 11.37
C PHE A 55 -5.70 -10.96 11.17
N VAL A 56 -5.40 -10.41 9.98
CA VAL A 56 -4.14 -9.70 9.75
C VAL A 56 -4.17 -8.38 10.52
N LYS A 57 -3.33 -8.28 11.55
CA LYS A 57 -3.09 -7.03 12.27
C LYS A 57 -1.69 -6.53 12.00
N PHE A 58 -1.56 -5.30 11.49
CA PHE A 58 -0.27 -4.68 11.28
C PHE A 58 0.26 -4.06 12.58
N ARG A 59 1.57 -4.11 12.78
CA ARG A 59 2.24 -3.52 13.96
C ARG A 59 1.96 -2.03 14.09
N VAL A 60 1.96 -1.31 12.97
CA VAL A 60 1.71 0.13 12.91
C VAL A 60 0.27 0.44 13.28
N ASP A 61 -0.68 -0.34 12.77
CA ASP A 61 -2.12 -0.12 13.01
C ASP A 61 -2.45 -0.28 14.50
N VAL A 62 -1.89 -1.29 15.17
CA VAL A 62 -2.07 -1.46 16.62
C VAL A 62 -1.43 -0.32 17.42
N ALA A 63 -0.28 0.21 16.97
CA ALA A 63 0.35 1.34 17.63
C ALA A 63 -0.46 2.64 17.43
N ALA A 64 -1.00 2.85 16.23
CA ALA A 64 -1.85 3.98 15.90
C ALA A 64 -3.18 3.91 16.66
N GLU A 65 -3.83 2.75 16.71
CA GLU A 65 -5.07 2.51 17.47
C GLU A 65 -4.87 2.82 18.95
N LYS A 66 -3.75 2.39 19.55
CA LYS A 66 -3.38 2.72 20.94
C LYS A 66 -3.18 4.21 21.18
N ALA A 67 -2.77 4.95 20.15
CA ALA A 67 -2.64 6.41 20.20
C ALA A 67 -3.95 7.14 19.87
N GLY A 68 -5.05 6.42 19.59
CA GLY A 68 -6.33 7.00 19.17
C GLY A 68 -6.35 7.47 17.72
N CYS A 69 -5.39 7.02 16.89
CA CYS A 69 -5.28 7.39 15.48
C CYS A 69 -5.91 6.32 14.58
N VAL A 70 -6.65 6.77 13.57
CA VAL A 70 -7.15 5.91 12.49
C VAL A 70 -6.12 5.87 11.36
N VAL A 71 -5.74 4.67 10.91
CA VAL A 71 -4.81 4.49 9.80
C VAL A 71 -5.59 4.45 8.49
N LEU A 72 -5.24 5.37 7.58
CA LEU A 72 -5.67 5.33 6.18
C LEU A 72 -4.53 4.77 5.33
N ARG A 73 -4.82 3.76 4.51
CA ARG A 73 -3.85 3.14 3.61
C ARG A 73 -4.16 3.55 2.19
N LEU A 74 -3.17 4.16 1.54
CA LEU A 74 -3.25 4.50 0.13
C LEU A 74 -2.93 3.27 -0.74
N PRO A 75 -3.56 3.13 -1.91
CA PRO A 75 -3.18 2.13 -2.89
C PRO A 75 -1.69 2.23 -3.25
N PRO A 76 -0.97 1.11 -3.43
CA PRO A 76 0.44 1.13 -3.83
C PRO A 76 0.64 1.91 -5.13
N TYR A 77 1.70 2.70 -5.20
CA TYR A 77 2.08 3.54 -6.35
C TYR A 77 1.22 4.77 -6.64
N TYR A 78 0.14 5.02 -5.90
CA TYR A 78 -0.69 6.22 -6.09
C TYR A 78 -0.34 7.31 -5.06
N CYS A 79 0.82 7.95 -5.23
CA CYS A 79 1.21 9.07 -4.35
C CYS A 79 0.37 10.33 -4.54
N GLU A 80 -0.37 10.43 -5.66
CA GLU A 80 -1.34 11.49 -5.93
C GLU A 80 -2.46 11.58 -4.89
N PHE A 81 -2.74 10.50 -4.16
CA PHE A 81 -3.70 10.51 -3.05
C PHE A 81 -3.07 10.92 -1.71
N ASN A 82 -1.80 11.31 -1.67
CA ASN A 82 -1.11 11.70 -0.44
C ASN A 82 -0.87 13.21 -0.40
N PRO A 83 -1.58 13.99 0.43
CA PRO A 83 -1.37 15.43 0.53
C PRO A 83 0.03 15.78 1.06
N VAL A 84 0.67 14.87 1.82
CA VAL A 84 2.07 15.06 2.26
C VAL A 84 3.03 15.11 1.08
N GLU A 85 2.80 14.33 0.02
CA GLU A 85 3.65 14.33 -1.17
C GLU A 85 3.53 15.65 -1.94
N VAL A 86 2.35 16.28 -1.93
CA VAL A 86 2.12 17.61 -2.53
C VAL A 86 2.93 18.68 -1.79
N ILE A 87 2.88 18.69 -0.46
CA ILE A 87 3.69 19.60 0.37
C ILE A 87 5.18 19.31 0.23
N TRP A 88 5.56 18.03 0.19
CA TRP A 88 6.94 17.61 0.01
C TRP A 88 7.51 18.08 -1.33
N ALA A 89 6.72 18.02 -2.41
CA ALA A 89 7.11 18.55 -3.71
C ALA A 89 7.32 20.07 -3.67
N GLN A 90 6.43 20.81 -2.98
CA GLN A 90 6.60 22.26 -2.77
C GLN A 90 7.92 22.57 -2.04
N MET A 91 8.17 21.91 -0.91
CA MET A 91 9.39 22.11 -0.11
C MET A 91 10.65 21.77 -0.91
N ASN A 92 10.65 20.63 -1.61
CA ASN A 92 11.81 20.24 -2.42
C ASN A 92 12.09 21.21 -3.56
N GLY A 93 11.04 21.79 -4.17
CA GLY A 93 11.20 22.83 -5.18
C GLY A 93 11.94 24.05 -4.64
N GLU A 94 11.56 24.53 -3.46
CA GLU A 94 12.22 25.67 -2.82
C GLU A 94 13.65 25.33 -2.35
N VAL A 95 13.84 24.16 -1.73
CA VAL A 95 15.18 23.71 -1.34
C VAL A 95 16.08 23.58 -2.57
N ALA A 96 15.61 23.01 -3.68
CA ALA A 96 16.38 22.90 -4.92
C ALA A 96 16.74 24.27 -5.51
N ARG A 97 15.85 25.26 -5.38
CA ARG A 97 16.07 26.63 -5.85
C ARG A 97 17.08 27.40 -4.99
N LEU A 98 17.05 27.20 -3.67
CA LEU A 98 17.88 27.92 -2.70
C LEU A 98 19.23 27.24 -2.44
N ASN A 99 19.31 25.93 -2.67
CA ASN A 99 20.53 25.17 -2.44
C ASN A 99 21.55 25.44 -3.56
N THR A 100 22.48 26.36 -3.29
CA THR A 100 23.55 26.71 -4.23
C THR A 100 24.89 26.04 -3.90
N ASP A 101 25.06 25.53 -2.68
CA ASP A 101 26.34 24.99 -2.20
C ASP A 101 26.42 23.45 -2.24
N PHE A 102 25.29 22.78 -2.51
CA PHE A 102 25.15 21.32 -2.58
C PHE A 102 25.65 20.58 -1.33
N LYS A 103 25.68 21.25 -0.18
CA LYS A 103 26.12 20.65 1.09
C LYS A 103 24.91 20.11 1.86
N ILE A 104 25.07 18.93 2.44
CA ILE A 104 24.01 18.28 3.21
C ILE A 104 23.56 19.11 4.42
N ASP A 105 24.46 19.85 5.04
CA ASP A 105 24.13 20.69 6.19
C ASP A 105 23.28 21.90 5.80
N SER A 106 23.53 22.45 4.62
CA SER A 106 22.74 23.55 4.05
C SER A 106 21.37 23.07 3.62
N VAL A 107 21.30 21.91 2.95
CA VAL A 107 20.02 21.23 2.63
C VAL A 107 19.20 20.98 3.90
N ARG A 108 19.82 20.47 4.97
CA ARG A 108 19.11 20.22 6.24
C ARG A 108 18.52 21.50 6.83
N LYS A 109 19.29 22.59 6.85
CA LYS A 109 18.80 23.88 7.35
C LYS A 109 17.64 24.41 6.51
N LEU A 110 17.80 24.40 5.18
CA LEU A 110 16.75 24.83 4.26
C LEU A 110 15.48 23.99 4.43
N LEU A 111 15.59 22.67 4.57
CA LEU A 111 14.44 21.80 4.73
C LEU A 111 13.65 22.11 6.01
N ILE A 112 14.33 22.36 7.14
CA ILE A 112 13.69 22.73 8.40
C ILE A 112 13.00 24.09 8.26
N THR A 113 13.68 25.06 7.67
CA THR A 113 13.13 26.40 7.41
C THR A 113 11.89 26.33 6.50
N GLU A 114 11.95 25.61 5.39
CA GLU A 114 10.81 25.45 4.48
C GLU A 114 9.64 24.72 5.14
N ALA A 115 9.91 23.76 6.03
CA ALA A 115 8.86 23.08 6.79
C ALA A 115 8.10 24.05 7.71
N GLU A 116 8.80 25.01 8.33
CA GLU A 116 8.18 26.05 9.16
C GLU A 116 7.36 27.05 8.34
N TYR A 117 7.72 27.28 7.08
CA TYR A 117 6.98 28.16 6.17
C TYR A 117 5.71 27.51 5.59
N VAL A 118 5.52 26.20 5.75
CA VAL A 118 4.28 25.54 5.33
C VAL A 118 3.12 26.07 6.16
N SER A 119 2.33 26.96 5.56
CA SER A 119 1.18 27.55 6.22
C SER A 119 -0.02 26.59 6.26
N PRO A 120 -0.98 26.81 7.18
CA PRO A 120 -2.25 26.08 7.16
C PRO A 120 -2.99 26.16 5.81
N ASN A 121 -2.81 27.27 5.07
CA ASN A 121 -3.39 27.45 3.75
C ASN A 121 -2.70 26.57 2.69
N ASN A 122 -1.39 26.36 2.78
CA ASN A 122 -0.69 25.40 1.91
C ASN A 122 -1.23 23.99 2.14
N TRP A 123 -1.39 23.60 3.41
CA TRP A 123 -1.96 22.31 3.78
C TRP A 123 -3.39 22.13 3.27
N ALA A 124 -4.26 23.13 3.49
CA ALA A 124 -5.65 23.09 3.03
C ALA A 124 -5.74 22.90 1.51
N LYS A 125 -4.92 23.62 0.74
CA LYS A 125 -4.85 23.47 -0.73
C LYS A 125 -4.33 22.09 -1.15
N ALA A 126 -3.36 21.53 -0.43
CA ALA A 126 -2.87 20.18 -0.72
C ALA A 126 -3.97 19.13 -0.50
N VAL A 127 -4.76 19.25 0.57
CA VAL A 127 -5.90 18.37 0.83
C VAL A 127 -6.99 18.54 -0.23
N GLU A 128 -7.36 19.78 -0.57
CA GLU A 128 -8.34 20.07 -1.61
C GLU A 128 -7.93 19.50 -2.98
N HIS A 129 -6.64 19.61 -3.32
CA HIS A 129 -6.10 19.02 -4.54
C HIS A 129 -6.28 17.50 -4.58
N VAL A 130 -5.95 16.81 -3.49
CA VAL A 130 -6.10 15.35 -3.36
C VAL A 130 -7.57 14.94 -3.48
N ILE A 131 -8.48 15.64 -2.78
CA ILE A 131 -9.93 15.39 -2.88
C ILE A 131 -10.39 15.52 -4.33
N GLY A 132 -9.95 16.57 -5.04
CA GLY A 132 -10.29 16.74 -6.44
C GLY A 132 -9.75 15.62 -7.35
N ILE A 133 -8.63 15.00 -7.02
CA ILE A 133 -8.13 13.81 -7.74
C ILE A 133 -9.03 12.60 -7.45
N GLU A 134 -9.38 12.38 -6.17
CA GLU A 134 -10.26 11.29 -5.76
C GLU A 134 -11.64 11.36 -6.44
N ASP A 135 -12.23 12.55 -6.51
CA ASP A 135 -13.52 12.77 -7.16
C ASP A 135 -13.48 12.43 -8.66
N ARG A 136 -12.43 12.88 -9.36
CA ARG A 136 -12.24 12.52 -10.78
C ARG A 136 -12.06 11.01 -10.97
N CYS A 137 -11.31 10.35 -10.09
CA CYS A 137 -11.14 8.89 -10.14
C CYS A 137 -12.47 8.17 -9.91
N ARG A 138 -13.33 8.70 -9.03
CA ARG A 138 -14.65 8.16 -8.73
C ARG A 138 -15.61 8.25 -9.92
N GLU A 139 -15.59 9.37 -10.64
CA GLU A 139 -16.40 9.58 -11.83
C GLU A 139 -16.04 8.60 -12.96
N VAL A 140 -14.75 8.33 -13.15
CA VAL A 140 -14.26 7.47 -14.23
C VAL A 140 -14.51 5.98 -13.98
N ARG A 141 -14.38 5.51 -12.73
CA ARG A 141 -14.35 4.07 -12.44
C ARG A 141 -15.70 3.41 -12.22
N GLY A 142 -16.75 4.16 -11.88
CA GLY A 142 -18.00 3.54 -11.41
C GLY A 142 -17.77 2.79 -10.10
N PHE A 143 -18.68 2.93 -9.14
CA PHE A 143 -18.39 2.56 -7.76
C PHE A 143 -18.26 1.03 -7.55
N SER A 144 -17.14 0.59 -6.98
CA SER A 144 -17.07 -0.66 -6.19
C SER A 144 -16.44 -0.30 -4.84
N ASP A 145 -17.22 -0.39 -3.76
CA ASP A 145 -16.77 -0.16 -2.37
C ASP A 145 -15.74 -1.20 -1.89
N HIS A 146 -15.47 -2.21 -2.70
CA HIS A 146 -14.52 -3.28 -2.42
C HIS A 146 -13.21 -3.01 -3.18
N VAL A 147 -12.40 -2.11 -2.63
CA VAL A 147 -11.00 -2.00 -3.03
C VAL A 147 -10.23 -3.06 -2.24
N GLU A 148 -9.98 -4.21 -2.86
CA GLU A 148 -9.07 -5.19 -2.27
C GLU A 148 -7.68 -4.56 -2.11
N PRO A 149 -7.05 -4.66 -0.94
CA PRO A 149 -5.70 -4.15 -0.76
C PRO A 149 -4.76 -4.91 -1.69
N ILE A 150 -4.10 -4.19 -2.61
CA ILE A 150 -3.08 -4.75 -3.49
C ILE A 150 -1.85 -5.06 -2.62
N ILE A 151 -1.76 -6.30 -2.13
CA ILE A 151 -0.61 -6.79 -1.36
C ILE A 151 0.38 -7.40 -2.35
N ILE A 152 1.44 -6.68 -2.68
CA ILE A 152 2.56 -7.24 -3.46
C ILE A 152 3.46 -8.01 -2.49
N SER A 153 3.32 -9.33 -2.49
CA SER A 153 4.20 -10.24 -1.76
C SER A 153 5.52 -10.36 -2.51
N LEU A 154 6.54 -9.61 -2.09
CA LEU A 154 7.92 -9.80 -2.57
C LEU A 154 8.58 -10.92 -1.75
N GLY A 155 8.13 -12.15 -1.97
CA GLY A 155 8.83 -13.37 -1.58
C GLY A 155 9.45 -14.00 -2.82
N GLU A 156 10.71 -14.45 -2.71
CA GLU A 156 11.32 -15.30 -3.73
C GLU A 156 10.47 -16.58 -3.86
N GLU A 157 10.09 -16.91 -5.08
CA GLU A 157 9.20 -18.02 -5.49
C GLU A 157 7.69 -17.72 -5.41
N ASP A 158 7.16 -17.11 -6.47
CA ASP A 158 5.88 -17.52 -7.03
C ASP A 158 6.06 -17.75 -8.55
N ASP A 159 5.76 -18.99 -8.93
CA ASP A 159 5.76 -19.56 -10.27
C ASP A 159 4.58 -18.95 -11.05
N ASP A 160 4.81 -17.80 -11.68
CA ASP A 160 3.85 -17.20 -12.61
C ASP A 160 3.78 -18.06 -13.88
N SER A 161 2.80 -18.96 -13.92
CA SER A 161 2.38 -19.67 -15.11
C SER A 161 2.13 -18.67 -16.25
N CYS A 162 3.03 -18.71 -17.24
CA CYS A 162 3.02 -17.93 -18.45
C CYS A 162 1.70 -18.06 -19.24
N GLY A 163 0.86 -17.02 -19.18
CA GLY A 163 -0.18 -16.79 -20.17
C GLY A 163 0.43 -16.15 -21.40
N SER A 164 0.76 -16.96 -22.42
CA SER A 164 1.19 -16.48 -23.73
C SER A 164 0.05 -15.68 -24.37
N ALA A 165 0.27 -14.40 -24.65
CA ALA A 165 -0.52 -13.64 -25.59
C ALA A 165 0.42 -13.23 -26.73
N ASP A 166 0.24 -13.87 -27.87
CA ASP A 166 0.94 -13.57 -29.11
C ASP A 166 0.58 -12.14 -29.56
N ASP A 167 1.57 -11.25 -29.54
CA ASP A 167 1.50 -9.94 -30.19
C ASP A 167 1.66 -10.15 -31.71
N ASP A 168 0.54 -10.16 -32.44
CA ASP A 168 0.56 -10.03 -33.90
C ASP A 168 0.37 -8.56 -34.29
N LEU A 169 1.50 -7.85 -34.38
CA LEU A 169 1.61 -6.51 -34.94
C LEU A 169 1.79 -6.60 -36.46
N SER A 170 0.70 -6.44 -37.21
CA SER A 170 0.79 -6.08 -38.63
C SER A 170 -0.23 -5.00 -39.02
N GLY A 171 0.27 -3.91 -39.61
CA GLY A 171 -0.52 -3.01 -40.46
C GLY A 171 -0.79 -1.59 -39.93
N ILE A 172 0.24 -0.75 -39.83
CA ILE A 172 0.08 0.71 -39.93
C ILE A 172 0.30 1.10 -41.40
N GLU A 173 -0.78 1.38 -42.13
CA GLU A 173 -0.73 2.05 -43.42
C GLU A 173 -0.46 3.54 -43.23
N GLN A 174 0.46 4.06 -44.04
CA GLN A 174 0.80 5.47 -44.18
C GLN A 174 -0.35 6.21 -44.89
N MET A 175 -0.60 7.46 -44.52
CA MET A 175 -0.95 8.49 -45.51
C MET A 175 -0.37 9.84 -45.11
N GLU A 176 0.24 10.47 -46.12
CA GLU A 176 0.64 11.88 -46.20
C GLU A 176 -0.49 12.86 -45.81
#